data_AF-A0A7W1NT65-F1
#
_entry.id   AF-A0A7W1NT65-F1
#
_cell.length_a   1.000
_cell.length_b   1.000
_cell.length_c   1.000
_cell.angle_alpha   90.00
_cell.angle_beta   90.00
_cell.angle_gamma   90.00
#
_symmetry.space_group_name_H-M   'P 1'
#
loop_
_entity.id
_entity.type
_entity.pdbx_description
1 polymer ?
#
loop_
_entity_poly.entity_id
_entity_poly.type
_entity_poly.pdbx_seq_one_letter_code
_entity_poly.pdbx_strand_id
1 'polypeptide(L)'
;MSIESPTTEVSPTIPVPDAPTQEETNAGVARASSIIAMGNLAGRILGLVREIALTNLFGASRAVDAFEVATSVPTGFYDLLIGGHVNSAIIPVLSEIATREGQKALWGVVSVLLSLVTAILAILILIVTLIAPQVIGVVGSGFDPQKAALATHLLRLIAPSLLFMSLFAVISGT
;
A
#
# COMPACT_ATOMS: atom_id res chain seq x y z
N MET A 1 -36.95 38.20 -58.62
CA MET A 1 -36.85 36.92 -57.92
C MET A 1 -35.52 36.28 -58.30
N SER A 2 -34.47 36.55 -57.54
CA SER A 2 -33.18 35.88 -57.69
C SER A 2 -32.58 35.77 -56.30
N ILE A 3 -32.81 34.62 -55.67
CA ILE A 3 -32.24 34.23 -54.38
C ILE A 3 -30.81 33.77 -54.70
N GLU A 4 -29.82 34.48 -54.19
CA GLU A 4 -28.43 34.04 -54.20
C GLU A 4 -28.32 32.83 -53.24
N SER A 5 -27.88 31.70 -53.79
CA SER A 5 -27.79 30.43 -53.06
C SER A 5 -26.52 30.43 -52.19
N PRO A 6 -26.57 30.02 -50.92
CA PRO A 6 -25.38 29.96 -50.09
C PRO A 6 -24.52 28.77 -50.53
N THR A 7 -23.29 29.06 -50.94
CA THR A 7 -22.25 28.08 -51.22
C THR A 7 -22.03 27.16 -50.01
N THR A 8 -22.27 25.87 -50.21
CA THR A 8 -22.04 24.82 -49.21
C THR A 8 -20.54 24.64 -49.02
N GLU A 9 -19.99 25.24 -47.97
CA GLU A 9 -18.61 25.03 -47.53
C GLU A 9 -18.50 23.60 -46.99
N VAL A 10 -17.83 22.72 -47.73
CA VAL A 10 -17.55 21.34 -47.31
C VAL A 10 -16.55 21.41 -46.16
N SER A 11 -17.05 21.28 -44.93
CA SER A 11 -16.24 21.20 -43.72
C SER A 11 -15.22 20.05 -43.84
N PRO A 12 -13.92 20.27 -43.54
CA PRO A 12 -12.92 19.22 -43.62
C PRO A 12 -13.26 18.12 -42.62
N THR A 13 -13.51 16.91 -43.14
CA THR A 13 -13.68 15.69 -42.36
C THR A 13 -12.35 15.37 -41.69
N ILE A 14 -12.19 15.82 -40.44
CA ILE A 14 -11.08 15.39 -39.60
C ILE A 14 -11.27 13.88 -39.38
N PRO A 15 -10.30 13.03 -39.78
CA PRO A 15 -10.38 11.59 -39.52
C PRO A 15 -10.43 11.38 -38.01
N VAL A 16 -11.56 10.91 -37.50
CA VAL A 16 -11.67 10.47 -36.11
C VAL A 16 -10.84 9.19 -36.00
N PRO A 17 -9.82 9.13 -35.12
CA PRO A 17 -9.06 7.90 -34.92
C PRO A 17 -10.02 6.77 -34.51
N ASP A 18 -9.96 5.63 -35.21
CA ASP A 18 -10.80 4.48 -34.90
C ASP A 18 -10.55 4.03 -33.45
N ALA A 19 -11.63 3.78 -32.72
CA ALA A 19 -11.52 3.26 -31.36
C ALA A 19 -10.79 1.91 -31.37
N PRO A 20 -9.87 1.66 -30.41
CA PRO A 20 -9.10 0.42 -30.38
C PRO A 20 -10.03 -0.78 -30.36
N THR A 21 -9.69 -1.79 -31.15
CA THR A 21 -10.50 -3.00 -31.30
C THR A 21 -10.54 -3.80 -30.00
N GLN A 22 -11.60 -4.60 -29.81
CA GLN A 22 -11.71 -5.47 -28.63
C GLN A 22 -10.52 -6.42 -28.48
N GLU A 23 -9.93 -6.86 -29.60
CA GLU A 23 -8.70 -7.67 -29.60
C GLU A 23 -7.49 -6.92 -29.02
N GLU A 24 -7.28 -5.65 -29.38
CA GLU A 24 -6.17 -4.84 -28.84
C GLU A 24 -6.34 -4.58 -27.34
N THR A 25 -7.57 -4.34 -26.88
CA THR A 25 -7.89 -4.18 -25.46
C THR A 25 -7.63 -5.47 -24.68
N ASN A 26 -8.09 -6.62 -25.20
CA ASN A 26 -7.89 -7.92 -24.57
C ASN A 26 -6.41 -8.32 -24.54
N ALA A 27 -5.66 -8.03 -25.61
CA ALA A 27 -4.21 -8.26 -25.66
C ALA A 27 -3.45 -7.37 -24.64
N GLY A 28 -3.87 -6.11 -24.49
CA GLY A 28 -3.33 -5.19 -23.48
C GLY A 28 -3.57 -5.68 -22.05
N VAL A 29 -4.79 -6.12 -21.74
CA VAL A 29 -5.16 -6.68 -20.44
C VAL A 29 -4.40 -7.98 -20.17
N ALA A 30 -4.34 -8.91 -21.13
CA ALA A 30 -3.60 -10.17 -20.98
C ALA A 30 -2.11 -9.92 -20.70
N ARG A 31 -1.51 -8.95 -21.40
CA ARG A 31 -0.11 -8.56 -21.17
C ARG A 31 0.09 -7.96 -19.77
N ALA A 32 -0.78 -7.04 -19.35
CA ALA A 32 -0.70 -6.45 -18.01
C ALA A 32 -0.88 -7.50 -16.90
N SER A 33 -1.88 -8.38 -17.01
CA SER A 33 -2.10 -9.48 -16.08
C SER A 33 -0.92 -10.43 -16.01
N SER A 34 -0.28 -10.74 -17.15
CA SER A 34 0.91 -11.60 -17.18
C SER A 34 2.10 -10.99 -16.44
N ILE A 35 2.32 -9.68 -16.57
CA ILE A 35 3.40 -8.96 -15.89
C ILE A 35 3.15 -8.95 -14.37
N ILE A 36 1.92 -8.69 -13.94
CA ILE A 36 1.53 -8.71 -12.52
C ILE A 36 1.69 -10.12 -11.94
N ALA A 37 1.26 -11.15 -12.68
CA ALA A 37 1.39 -12.55 -12.24
C ALA A 37 2.85 -12.98 -12.10
N MET A 38 3.71 -12.63 -13.07
CA MET A 38 5.15 -12.88 -12.99
C MET A 38 5.80 -12.14 -11.82
N GLY A 39 5.42 -10.88 -11.58
CA GLY A 39 5.90 -10.09 -10.43
C GLY A 39 5.55 -10.75 -9.09
N ASN A 40 4.32 -11.24 -8.95
CA ASN A 40 3.89 -11.97 -7.76
C ASN A 40 4.66 -13.28 -7.56
N LEU A 41 4.85 -14.06 -8.64
CA LEU A 41 5.60 -15.31 -8.56
C LEU A 41 7.07 -15.07 -8.20
N ALA A 42 7.71 -14.07 -8.81
CA ALA A 42 9.07 -13.68 -8.48
C ALA A 42 9.20 -13.22 -7.03
N GLY A 43 8.24 -12.43 -6.53
CA GLY A 43 8.18 -12.02 -5.11
C GLY A 43 8.08 -13.21 -4.16
N ARG A 44 7.28 -14.22 -4.49
CA ARG A 44 7.18 -15.47 -3.71
C ARG A 44 8.49 -16.26 -3.71
N ILE A 45 9.13 -16.41 -4.87
CA ILE A 45 10.42 -17.12 -4.97
C ILE A 45 11.49 -16.39 -4.14
N LEU A 46 11.57 -15.07 -4.22
CA LEU A 46 12.49 -14.26 -3.42
C LEU A 46 12.21 -14.38 -1.92
N GLY A 47 10.94 -14.39 -1.52
CA GLY A 47 10.53 -14.65 -0.13
C GLY A 47 10.98 -16.02 0.37
N LEU A 48 10.83 -17.05 -0.46
CA LEU A 48 11.23 -18.42 -0.15
C LEU A 48 12.76 -18.57 -0.06
N VAL A 49 13.51 -17.91 -0.95
CA VAL A 49 14.97 -17.81 -0.87
C VAL A 49 15.40 -17.10 0.41
N ARG A 50 14.72 -16.02 0.79
CA ARG A 50 14.96 -15.33 2.07
C ARG A 50 14.74 -16.26 3.26
N GLU A 51 13.66 -17.03 3.29
CA GLU A 51 13.39 -18.01 4.34
C GLU A 51 14.46 -19.09 4.44
N ILE A 52 14.87 -19.66 3.29
CA ILE A 52 15.94 -20.66 3.23
C ILE A 52 17.27 -20.07 3.71
N ALA A 53 17.60 -18.85 3.28
CA ALA A 53 18.82 -18.16 3.70
C ALA A 53 18.83 -17.90 5.21
N LEU A 54 17.73 -17.39 5.77
CA LEU A 54 17.59 -17.17 7.21
C LEU A 54 17.67 -18.49 8.00
N THR A 55 17.04 -19.56 7.49
CA THR A 55 17.08 -20.89 8.11
C THR A 55 18.48 -21.48 8.14
N ASN A 56 19.26 -21.29 7.06
CA ASN A 56 20.64 -21.76 7.00
C ASN A 56 21.59 -20.91 7.88
N LEU A 57 21.36 -19.60 7.97
CA LEU A 57 22.23 -18.70 8.73
C LEU A 57 21.95 -18.73 10.25
N PHE A 58 20.69 -18.93 10.65
CA PHE A 58 20.25 -18.84 12.05
C PHE A 58 19.73 -20.17 12.63
N GLY A 59 19.60 -21.23 11.83
CA GLY A 59 19.05 -22.51 12.23
C GLY A 59 17.53 -22.55 12.21
N ALA A 60 16.96 -23.71 11.84
CA ALA A 60 15.52 -23.92 11.71
C ALA A 60 14.75 -23.65 13.02
N SER A 61 13.59 -22.99 12.89
CA SER A 61 12.60 -22.62 13.91
C SER A 61 12.87 -21.36 14.76
N ARG A 62 13.95 -21.21 15.54
CA ARG A 62 13.97 -20.14 16.56
C ARG A 62 13.91 -18.71 16.01
N ALA A 63 14.65 -18.42 14.95
CA ALA A 63 14.72 -17.08 14.37
C ALA A 63 13.51 -16.75 13.48
N VAL A 64 12.97 -17.76 12.78
CA VAL A 64 11.79 -17.60 11.92
C VAL A 64 10.57 -17.29 12.76
N ASP A 65 10.30 -18.07 13.80
CA ASP A 65 9.18 -17.83 14.71
C ASP A 65 9.30 -16.46 15.42
N ALA A 66 10.53 -16.06 15.79
CA ALA A 66 10.79 -14.75 16.38
C ALA A 66 10.51 -13.61 15.40
N PHE A 67 10.84 -13.81 14.11
CA PHE A 67 10.55 -12.87 13.05
C PHE A 67 9.05 -12.79 12.77
N GLU A 68 8.35 -13.91 12.66
CA GLU A 68 6.89 -13.94 12.42
C GLU A 68 6.14 -13.19 13.53
N VAL A 69 6.47 -13.45 14.79
CA VAL A 69 5.88 -12.75 15.94
C VAL A 69 6.26 -11.26 15.95
N ALA A 70 7.49 -10.92 15.58
CA ALA A 70 7.91 -9.52 15.48
C ALA A 70 7.18 -8.77 14.35
N THR A 71 6.85 -9.45 13.24
CA THR A 71 6.11 -8.86 12.11
C THR A 71 4.61 -8.77 12.34
N SER A 72 4.02 -9.68 13.12
CA SER A 72 2.57 -9.72 13.31
C SER A 72 2.04 -8.47 14.03
N VAL A 73 2.84 -7.87 14.92
CA VAL A 73 2.47 -6.65 15.64
C VAL A 73 2.29 -5.46 14.67
N PRO A 74 3.30 -5.05 13.88
CA PRO A 74 3.13 -4.04 12.84
C PRO A 74 2.00 -4.36 11.86
N THR A 75 1.93 -5.61 11.36
CA THR A 75 0.91 -5.99 10.39
C THR A 75 -0.49 -5.87 10.97
N GLY A 76 -0.71 -6.26 12.23
CA GLY A 76 -2.01 -6.09 12.89
C GLY A 76 -2.43 -4.62 13.01
N PHE A 77 -1.51 -3.70 13.32
CA PHE A 77 -1.79 -2.27 13.31
C PHE A 77 -2.14 -1.76 11.92
N TYR A 78 -1.40 -2.19 10.90
CA TYR A 78 -1.67 -1.85 9.51
C TYR A 78 -3.04 -2.34 9.05
N ASP A 79 -3.39 -3.60 9.36
CA ASP A 79 -4.68 -4.19 9.02
C ASP A 79 -5.83 -3.50 9.76
N LEU A 80 -5.62 -3.03 11.00
CA LEU A 80 -6.60 -2.21 11.71
C LEU A 80 -6.78 -0.82 11.08
N LEU A 81 -5.72 -0.25 10.51
CA LEU A 81 -5.75 1.06 9.85
C LEU A 81 -6.38 0.99 8.46
N ILE A 82 -6.07 -0.04 7.67
CA ILE A 82 -6.59 -0.24 6.31
C ILE A 82 -7.93 -0.96 6.32
N GLY A 83 -8.00 -2.10 7.02
CA GLY A 83 -9.22 -2.87 7.19
C GLY A 83 -10.23 -2.18 8.10
N GLY A 84 -9.79 -1.21 8.90
CA GLY A 84 -10.68 -0.30 9.61
C GLY A 84 -11.40 0.64 8.65
N HIS A 85 -12.63 1.04 9.03
CA HIS A 85 -13.53 1.97 8.33
C HIS A 85 -12.90 3.28 7.82
N VAL A 86 -11.67 3.57 8.20
CA VAL A 86 -10.87 4.73 7.80
C VAL A 86 -10.80 4.86 6.28
N ASN A 87 -10.41 3.80 5.56
CA ASN A 87 -10.30 3.89 4.09
C ASN A 87 -11.66 4.07 3.40
N SER A 88 -12.70 3.40 3.90
CA SER A 88 -14.07 3.49 3.38
C SER A 88 -14.69 4.88 3.56
N ALA A 89 -14.29 5.63 4.59
CA ALA A 89 -14.77 6.99 4.85
C ALA A 89 -13.89 8.07 4.20
N ILE A 90 -12.59 7.81 4.05
CA ILE A 90 -11.62 8.75 3.48
C ILE A 90 -11.87 8.99 1.99
N ILE A 91 -12.01 7.93 1.18
CA ILE A 91 -12.13 8.08 -0.28
C ILE A 91 -13.33 8.95 -0.69
N PRO A 92 -14.56 8.74 -0.15
CA PRO A 92 -15.71 9.59 -0.48
C PRO A 92 -15.51 11.05 -0.08
N VAL A 93 -14.93 11.30 1.10
CA VAL A 93 -14.69 12.65 1.62
C VAL A 93 -13.68 13.40 0.75
N LEU A 94 -12.57 12.76 0.38
CA LEU A 94 -11.60 13.37 -0.54
C LEU A 94 -12.20 13.61 -1.93
N SER A 95 -13.05 12.71 -2.43
CA SER A 95 -13.75 12.88 -3.70
C SER A 95 -14.74 14.05 -3.67
N GLU A 96 -15.45 14.25 -2.56
CA GLU A 96 -16.37 15.40 -2.38
C GLU A 96 -15.59 16.72 -2.36
N ILE A 97 -14.46 16.79 -1.66
CA ILE A 97 -13.62 17.99 -1.59
C ILE A 97 -13.01 18.30 -2.95
N ALA A 98 -12.52 17.28 -3.67
CA ALA A 98 -11.97 17.43 -5.01
C ALA A 98 -13.00 18.01 -6.00
N THR A 99 -14.26 17.61 -5.88
CA THR A 99 -15.34 18.04 -6.78
C THR A 99 -15.93 19.40 -6.41
N ARG A 100 -16.04 19.73 -5.12
CA ARG A 100 -16.64 20.99 -4.65
C ARG A 100 -15.67 22.15 -4.54
N GLU A 101 -14.48 21.91 -4.01
CA GLU A 101 -13.52 22.96 -3.62
C GLU A 101 -12.27 22.99 -4.52
N GLY A 102 -12.13 21.99 -5.39
CA GLY A 102 -11.07 21.88 -6.38
C GLY A 102 -9.74 21.36 -5.82
N GLN A 103 -8.76 21.21 -6.71
CA GLN A 103 -7.50 20.54 -6.43
C GLN A 103 -6.68 21.22 -5.30
N LYS A 104 -6.66 22.55 -5.21
CA LYS A 104 -5.90 23.26 -4.17
C LYS A 104 -6.39 22.94 -2.75
N ALA A 105 -7.70 22.91 -2.55
CA ALA A 105 -8.30 22.56 -1.26
C ALA A 105 -8.03 21.10 -0.90
N LEU A 106 -8.14 20.21 -1.88
CA LEU A 106 -7.79 18.79 -1.74
C LEU A 106 -6.36 18.60 -1.23
N TRP A 107 -5.36 19.24 -1.86
CA TRP A 107 -3.96 19.14 -1.43
C TRP A 107 -3.72 19.67 -0.02
N GLY A 108 -4.43 20.72 0.39
CA GLY A 108 -4.37 21.22 1.77
C GLY A 108 -4.86 20.19 2.77
N VAL A 109 -6.02 19.58 2.51
CA VAL A 109 -6.63 18.55 3.37
C VAL A 109 -5.76 17.30 3.41
N VAL A 110 -5.28 16.83 2.25
CA VAL A 110 -4.33 15.71 2.17
C VAL A 110 -3.08 15.99 3.00
N SER A 111 -2.48 17.18 2.88
CA SER A 111 -1.26 17.52 3.62
C SER A 111 -1.47 17.50 5.14
N VAL A 112 -2.60 18.03 5.61
CA VAL A 112 -2.95 18.01 7.05
C VAL A 112 -3.20 16.58 7.51
N LEU A 113 -3.98 15.81 6.76
CA LEU A 113 -4.28 14.40 7.06
C LEU A 113 -2.99 13.59 7.13
N LEU A 114 -2.11 13.73 6.14
CA LEU A 114 -0.84 13.02 6.05
C LEU A 114 0.08 13.37 7.22
N SER A 115 0.14 14.66 7.58
CA SER A 115 0.93 15.13 8.73
C SER A 115 0.39 14.57 10.04
N LEU A 116 -0.93 14.55 10.22
CA LEU A 116 -1.59 14.04 11.42
C LEU A 116 -1.37 12.52 11.56
N VAL A 117 -1.61 11.77 10.49
CA VAL A 117 -1.39 10.31 10.44
C VAL A 117 0.07 9.98 10.72
N THR A 118 1.00 10.70 10.09
CA THR A 118 2.44 10.53 10.32
C THR A 118 2.80 10.80 11.78
N ALA A 119 2.29 11.87 12.38
CA ALA A 119 2.55 12.21 13.78
C ALA A 119 2.01 11.14 14.74
N ILE A 120 0.76 10.68 14.53
CA ILE A 120 0.13 9.64 15.35
C ILE A 120 0.91 8.33 15.24
N LEU A 121 1.27 7.92 14.02
CA LEU A 121 2.03 6.69 13.79
C LEU A 121 3.45 6.78 14.36
N ALA A 122 4.10 7.94 14.27
CA ALA A 122 5.42 8.14 14.86
C ALA A 122 5.38 7.98 16.39
N ILE A 123 4.36 8.54 17.05
CA ILE A 123 4.14 8.35 18.49
C ILE A 123 3.85 6.89 18.81
N LEU A 124 2.98 6.23 18.03
CA LEU A 124 2.65 4.82 18.20
C LEU A 124 3.89 3.92 18.09
N ILE A 125 4.72 4.13 17.05
CA ILE A 125 5.96 3.37 16.85
C ILE A 125 6.94 3.61 17.99
N LEU A 126 7.06 4.85 18.46
CA LEU A 126 7.91 5.17 19.60
C LEU A 126 7.46 4.39 20.84
N ILE A 127 6.15 4.40 21.12
CA ILE A 127 5.57 3.61 22.22
C ILE A 127 5.90 2.13 22.03
N VAL A 128 5.54 1.53 20.90
CA VAL A 128 5.78 0.11 20.59
C VAL A 128 7.25 -0.27 20.74
N THR A 129 8.17 0.60 20.31
CA THR A 129 9.62 0.37 20.41
C THR A 129 10.10 0.37 21.87
N LEU A 130 9.54 1.27 22.70
CA LEU A 130 9.84 1.36 24.13
C LEU A 130 9.29 0.16 24.91
N ILE A 131 8.05 -0.23 24.63
CA ILE A 131 7.39 -1.37 25.29
C ILE A 131 7.59 -2.71 24.55
N ALA A 132 8.49 -2.76 23.57
CA ALA A 132 8.74 -3.95 22.75
C ALA A 132 8.95 -5.25 23.56
N PRO A 133 9.75 -5.28 24.65
CA PRO A 133 9.92 -6.53 25.41
C PRO A 133 8.63 -6.97 26.10
N GLN A 134 7.79 -6.04 26.56
CA GLN A 134 6.48 -6.35 27.15
C GLN A 134 5.51 -6.87 26.09
N VAL A 135 5.49 -6.26 24.90
CA VAL A 135 4.66 -6.71 23.77
C VAL A 135 5.03 -8.13 23.37
N ILE A 136 6.32 -8.42 23.21
CA ILE A 136 6.81 -9.77 22.88
C ILE A 136 6.52 -10.76 24.02
N GLY A 137 6.58 -10.33 25.29
CA GLY A 137 6.20 -11.16 26.43
C GLY A 137 4.75 -11.64 26.39
N VAL A 138 3.84 -10.84 25.81
CA VAL A 138 2.43 -11.18 25.64
C VAL A 138 2.19 -11.98 24.35
N VAL A 139 2.70 -11.50 23.22
CA VAL A 139 2.44 -12.09 21.90
C VAL A 139 3.23 -13.39 21.68
N GLY A 140 4.47 -13.44 22.16
CA GLY A 140 5.37 -14.59 22.08
C GLY A 140 5.37 -15.45 23.34
N SER A 141 4.21 -15.61 23.99
CA SER A 141 4.10 -16.45 25.20
C SER A 141 4.66 -17.86 24.95
N GLY A 142 5.57 -18.31 25.82
CA GLY A 142 6.29 -19.58 25.66
C GLY A 142 7.65 -19.51 24.95
N PHE A 143 8.14 -18.32 24.60
CA PHE A 143 9.51 -18.16 24.08
C PHE A 143 10.57 -18.32 25.17
N ASP A 144 11.66 -19.00 24.83
CA ASP A 144 12.90 -18.99 25.61
C ASP A 144 13.46 -17.54 25.71
N PRO A 145 14.12 -17.14 26.81
CA PRO A 145 14.74 -15.82 26.96
C PRO A 145 15.57 -15.37 25.76
N GLN A 146 16.31 -16.27 25.10
CA GLN A 146 17.10 -15.94 23.91
C GLN A 146 16.23 -15.61 22.70
N LYS A 147 15.12 -16.34 22.52
CA LYS A 147 14.16 -16.14 21.43
C LYS A 147 13.34 -14.86 21.62
N ALA A 148 12.94 -14.58 22.86
CA ALA A 148 12.25 -13.34 23.23
C ALA A 148 13.14 -12.09 23.03
N ALA A 149 14.43 -12.18 23.36
CA ALA A 149 15.39 -11.10 23.11
C ALA A 149 15.55 -10.83 21.60
N LEU A 150 15.65 -11.89 20.79
CA LEU A 150 15.74 -11.77 19.33
C LEU A 150 14.47 -11.14 18.74
N ALA A 151 13.29 -11.63 19.13
CA ALA A 151 12.01 -11.09 18.67
C ALA A 151 11.83 -9.61 19.08
N THR A 152 12.28 -9.23 20.29
CA THR A 152 12.27 -7.83 20.74
C THR A 152 13.16 -6.96 19.87
N HIS A 153 14.36 -7.42 19.53
CA HIS A 153 15.27 -6.67 18.67
C HIS A 153 14.70 -6.50 17.26
N LEU A 154 14.14 -7.59 16.69
CA LEU A 154 13.49 -7.57 15.38
C LEU A 154 12.28 -6.64 15.38
N LEU A 155 11.44 -6.66 16.42
CA LEU A 155 10.29 -5.77 16.53
C LEU A 155 10.71 -4.30 16.52
N ARG A 156 11.77 -3.92 17.24
CA ARG A 156 12.29 -2.54 17.22
C ARG A 156 12.82 -2.13 15.85
N LEU A 157 13.36 -3.08 15.09
CA LEU A 157 13.94 -2.84 13.77
C LEU A 157 12.85 -2.74 12.69
N ILE A 158 11.77 -3.51 12.83
CA ILE A 158 10.64 -3.56 11.89
C ILE A 158 9.60 -2.49 12.21
N ALA A 159 9.40 -2.10 13.47
CA ALA A 159 8.38 -1.11 13.85
C ALA A 159 8.40 0.18 13.01
N PRO A 160 9.56 0.78 12.66
CA PRO A 160 9.62 1.94 11.76
C PRO A 160 9.03 1.70 10.36
N SER A 161 9.02 0.46 9.85
CA SER A 161 8.45 0.15 8.54
C SER A 161 6.94 0.38 8.49
N LEU A 162 6.26 0.31 9.65
CA LEU A 162 4.82 0.60 9.77
C LEU A 162 4.47 2.01 9.27
N LEU A 163 5.31 3.01 9.56
CA LEU A 163 5.11 4.38 9.09
C LEU A 163 5.08 4.43 7.56
N PHE A 164 6.06 3.81 6.91
CA PHE A 164 6.17 3.79 5.46
C PHE A 164 5.02 3.03 4.81
N MET A 165 4.61 1.90 5.40
CA MET A 165 3.53 1.07 4.89
C MET A 165 2.19 1.81 4.97
N SER A 166 1.90 2.45 6.10
CA SER A 166 0.68 3.25 6.28
C SER A 166 0.68 4.50 5.40
N LEU A 167 1.83 5.17 5.23
CA LEU A 167 1.92 6.33 4.35
C LEU A 167 1.67 5.95 2.89
N PHE A 168 2.24 4.82 2.45
CA PHE A 168 1.99 4.25 1.13
C PHE A 168 0.51 3.95 0.93
N ALA A 169 -0.17 3.36 1.92
CA ALA A 169 -1.59 3.08 1.86
C ALA A 169 -2.44 4.33 1.64
N VAL A 170 -2.22 5.37 2.45
CA VAL A 170 -2.93 6.66 2.34
C VAL A 170 -2.71 7.32 0.97
N ILE A 171 -1.51 7.21 0.41
CA ILE A 171 -1.19 7.76 -0.91
C ILE A 171 -1.79 6.91 -2.03
N SER A 172 -1.79 5.58 -1.90
CA SER A 172 -2.26 4.66 -2.94
C SER A 172 -3.77 4.67 -3.13
N GLY A 173 -4.54 5.06 -2.11
CA GLY A 173 -5.99 5.20 -2.19
C GLY A 173 -6.74 3.91 -2.55
N THR A 174 -6.16 2.74 -2.25
CA THR A 174 -6.81 1.42 -2.38
C THR A 174 -7.54 1.02 -1.13
#